data_AF-A0AAU9Y240-F1
#
_entry.id   AF-A0AAU9Y240-F1
#
_cell.length_a   1.000
_cell.length_b   1.000
_cell.length_c   1.000
_cell.angle_alpha   90.00
_cell.angle_beta   90.00
_cell.angle_gamma   90.00
#
_symmetry.space_group_name_H-M   'P 1'
#
loop_
_entity.id
_entity.type
_entity.pdbx_description
1 polymer ?
#
loop_
_entity_poly.entity_id
_entity_poly.type
_entity_poly.pdbx_seq_one_letter_code
_entity_poly.pdbx_strand_id
1 'polypeptide(L)'
;MRLRNLIPMKSKLILFKSAILPFLTYCHLVWHFCKASDTRKLERLQERGLRAVFKDNNSSYEQLLEKADLPTLLNSRLQDLCILMYKVKHKLCPAYISNIFKEPNSNYNLRQADFSIPRYETVTYGKHSIR
;
A
#
# COMPACT_ATOMS: atom_id res chain seq x y z
N MET A 1 -9.34 -17.08 -19.73
CA MET A 1 -8.59 -16.07 -20.52
C MET A 1 -8.14 -16.67 -21.84
N ARG A 2 -8.83 -16.33 -22.94
CA ARG A 2 -8.59 -16.91 -24.28
C ARG A 2 -7.20 -16.60 -24.87
N LEU A 3 -6.52 -15.56 -24.39
CA LEU A 3 -5.16 -15.16 -24.81
C LEU A 3 -4.01 -15.81 -24.01
N ARG A 4 -4.32 -16.69 -23.04
CA ARG A 4 -3.34 -17.24 -22.08
C ARG A 4 -2.15 -17.95 -22.75
N ASN A 5 -2.38 -18.56 -23.92
CA ASN A 5 -1.39 -19.37 -24.63
C ASN A 5 -0.65 -18.61 -25.74
N LEU A 6 -1.15 -17.46 -26.16
CA LEU A 6 -0.60 -16.71 -27.29
C LEU A 6 0.51 -15.73 -26.86
N ILE A 7 0.40 -15.18 -25.65
CA ILE A 7 1.27 -14.10 -25.19
C ILE A 7 2.46 -14.69 -24.39
N PRO A 8 3.71 -14.29 -24.70
CA PRO A 8 4.89 -14.66 -23.92
C PRO A 8 4.77 -14.26 -22.44
N MET A 9 5.42 -15.01 -21.55
CA MET A 9 5.37 -14.76 -20.11
C MET A 9 5.81 -13.34 -19.73
N LYS A 10 6.91 -12.86 -20.29
CA LYS A 10 7.43 -11.50 -20.04
C LYS A 10 6.41 -10.43 -20.41
N SER A 11 5.76 -10.55 -21.57
CA SER A 11 4.74 -9.59 -22.02
C SER A 11 3.49 -9.63 -21.14
N LYS A 12 3.06 -10.80 -20.67
CA LYS A 12 1.96 -10.90 -19.68
C LYS A 12 2.30 -10.20 -18.37
N LEU A 13 3.53 -10.33 -17.89
CA LEU A 13 3.98 -9.66 -16.67
C LEU A 13 3.98 -8.14 -16.85
N ILE A 14 4.50 -7.65 -17.99
CA ILE A 14 4.46 -6.22 -18.33
C ILE A 14 3.02 -5.72 -18.37
N LEU A 15 2.11 -6.45 -19.02
CA LEU A 15 0.70 -6.10 -19.07
C LEU A 15 0.06 -6.08 -17.69
N PHE A 16 0.37 -7.05 -16.82
CA PHE A 16 -0.11 -7.05 -15.45
C PHE A 16 0.39 -5.82 -14.67
N LYS A 17 1.69 -5.53 -14.72
CA LYS A 17 2.31 -4.39 -14.03
C LYS A 17 1.81 -3.03 -14.54
N SER A 18 1.54 -2.90 -15.83
CA SER A 18 1.13 -1.62 -16.44
C SER A 18 -0.37 -1.40 -16.45
N ALA A 19 -1.18 -2.46 -16.61
CA ALA A 19 -2.62 -2.32 -16.80
C ALA A 19 -3.45 -2.74 -15.59
N ILE A 20 -2.96 -3.64 -14.72
CA ILE A 20 -3.76 -4.15 -13.59
C ILE A 20 -3.26 -3.55 -12.28
N LEU A 21 -1.95 -3.58 -12.04
CA LEU A 21 -1.34 -3.11 -10.80
C LEU A 21 -1.73 -1.65 -10.46
N PRO A 22 -1.78 -0.69 -11.40
CA PRO A 22 -2.17 0.69 -11.08
C PRO A 22 -3.58 0.81 -10.52
N PHE A 23 -4.52 -0.06 -10.93
CA PHE A 23 -5.87 -0.08 -10.35
C PHE A 23 -5.88 -0.61 -8.92
N LEU A 24 -4.96 -1.53 -8.58
CA LEU A 24 -4.82 -2.07 -7.22
C LEU A 24 -4.12 -1.09 -6.29
N THR A 25 -3.25 -0.23 -6.82
CA THR A 25 -2.49 0.76 -6.05
C THR A 25 -3.11 2.16 -6.10
N TYR A 26 -4.17 2.38 -6.87
CA TYR A 26 -4.83 3.69 -6.95
C TYR A 26 -5.40 4.12 -5.59
N CYS A 27 -5.10 5.36 -5.18
CA CYS A 27 -5.54 5.97 -3.91
C CYS A 27 -5.34 5.10 -2.66
N HIS A 28 -4.34 4.23 -2.67
CA HIS A 28 -4.17 3.22 -1.61
C HIS A 28 -3.90 3.79 -0.22
N LEU A 29 -3.39 5.01 -0.14
CA LEU A 29 -3.20 5.75 1.11
C LEU A 29 -4.55 6.08 1.79
N VAL A 30 -5.59 6.35 0.99
CA VAL A 30 -6.92 6.73 1.50
C VAL A 30 -7.60 5.54 2.16
N TRP A 31 -7.49 4.36 1.55
CA TRP A 31 -8.16 3.15 2.03
C TRP A 31 -7.22 2.18 2.76
N HIS A 32 -6.00 2.60 3.11
CA HIS A 32 -5.01 1.76 3.79
C HIS A 32 -5.58 1.05 5.03
N PHE A 33 -6.33 1.79 5.85
CA PHE A 33 -6.98 1.32 7.08
C PHE A 33 -8.28 0.53 6.85
N CYS A 34 -8.49 -0.02 5.64
CA CYS A 34 -9.64 -0.85 5.34
C CYS A 34 -9.66 -2.15 6.17
N LYS A 35 -10.82 -2.83 6.19
CA LYS A 35 -10.99 -4.07 6.93
C LYS A 35 -9.99 -5.13 6.43
N ALA A 36 -9.48 -5.94 7.36
CA ALA A 36 -8.60 -7.06 7.02
C ALA A 36 -9.19 -8.00 5.96
N SER A 37 -10.52 -8.14 5.92
CA SER A 37 -11.23 -8.89 4.86
C SER A 37 -11.00 -8.32 3.46
N ASP A 38 -10.99 -7.00 3.32
CA ASP A 38 -10.85 -6.32 2.03
C ASP A 38 -9.39 -6.30 1.59
N THR A 39 -8.46 -6.08 2.52
CA THR A 39 -7.02 -6.30 2.30
C THR A 39 -6.73 -7.70 1.77
N ARG A 40 -7.33 -8.75 2.37
CA ARG A 40 -7.18 -10.13 1.88
C ARG A 40 -7.75 -10.33 0.47
N LYS A 41 -8.86 -9.66 0.11
CA LYS A 41 -9.42 -9.73 -1.25
C LYS A 41 -8.46 -9.12 -2.29
N LEU A 42 -7.80 -8.02 -1.94
CA LEU A 42 -6.82 -7.37 -2.81
C LEU A 42 -5.59 -8.26 -3.04
N GLU A 43 -5.04 -8.86 -1.98
CA GLU A 43 -3.91 -9.80 -2.12
C GLU A 43 -4.29 -11.01 -2.97
N ARG A 44 -5.50 -11.57 -2.79
CA ARG A 44 -6.01 -12.65 -3.65
C ARG A 44 -6.14 -12.24 -5.11
N LEU A 45 -6.44 -10.98 -5.39
CA LEU A 45 -6.54 -10.47 -6.76
C LEU A 45 -5.15 -10.35 -7.40
N GLN A 46 -4.15 -9.86 -6.66
CA GLN A 46 -2.76 -9.87 -7.11
C GLN A 46 -2.27 -11.31 -7.34
N GLU A 47 -2.47 -12.21 -6.38
CA GLU A 47 -2.12 -13.62 -6.51
C GLU A 47 -2.76 -14.24 -7.76
N ARG A 48 -4.07 -14.04 -7.97
CA ARG A 48 -4.78 -14.54 -9.15
C ARG A 48 -4.18 -14.00 -10.45
N GLY A 49 -3.80 -12.73 -10.47
CA GLY A 49 -3.11 -12.11 -11.61
C GLY A 49 -1.77 -12.78 -11.90
N LEU A 50 -0.94 -12.98 -10.87
CA LEU A 50 0.36 -13.64 -11.00
C LEU A 50 0.23 -15.10 -11.45
N ARG A 51 -0.74 -15.85 -10.92
CA ARG A 51 -1.04 -17.21 -11.39
C ARG A 51 -1.43 -17.24 -12.86
N ALA A 52 -2.20 -16.25 -13.33
CA ALA A 52 -2.54 -16.13 -14.75
C ALA A 52 -1.31 -15.79 -15.63
N VAL A 53 -0.40 -14.95 -15.12
CA VAL A 53 0.87 -14.60 -15.81
C VAL A 53 1.77 -15.82 -15.92
N PHE A 54 2.07 -16.50 -14.81
CA PHE A 54 3.03 -17.61 -14.76
C PHE A 54 2.46 -18.97 -15.16
N LYS A 55 1.13 -19.10 -15.26
CA LYS A 55 0.42 -20.37 -15.46
C LYS A 55 0.69 -21.38 -14.34
N ASP A 56 1.00 -20.90 -13.14
CA ASP A 56 1.42 -21.70 -12.00
C ASP A 56 0.32 -21.77 -10.93
N ASN A 57 -0.09 -23.00 -10.61
CA ASN A 57 -1.13 -23.27 -9.62
C ASN A 57 -0.56 -23.85 -8.31
N ASN A 58 0.72 -24.20 -8.27
CA ASN A 58 1.29 -24.99 -7.17
C ASN A 58 2.18 -24.14 -6.27
N SER A 59 2.90 -23.16 -6.84
CA SER A 59 3.75 -22.27 -6.03
C SER A 59 2.96 -21.46 -5.01
N SER A 60 3.64 -21.15 -3.90
CA SER A 60 3.12 -20.26 -2.86
C SER A 60 3.04 -18.82 -3.38
N TYR A 61 2.22 -17.98 -2.74
CA TYR A 61 2.09 -16.58 -3.14
C TYR A 61 3.43 -15.83 -3.06
N GLU A 62 4.21 -16.06 -2.01
CA GLU A 62 5.54 -15.46 -1.83
C GLU A 62 6.51 -15.82 -2.96
N GLN A 63 6.53 -17.08 -3.38
CA GLN A 63 7.35 -17.51 -4.53
C GLN A 63 6.93 -16.82 -5.83
N LEU A 64 5.62 -16.60 -6.04
CA LEU A 64 5.12 -15.89 -7.22
C LEU A 64 5.51 -14.40 -7.19
N LEU A 65 5.55 -13.79 -6.00
CA LEU A 65 5.98 -12.41 -5.80
C LEU A 65 7.47 -12.23 -6.09
N GLU A 66 8.32 -13.10 -5.53
CA GLU A 66 9.77 -13.10 -5.79
C GLU A 66 10.05 -13.26 -7.29
N LYS A 67 9.37 -14.21 -7.94
CA LYS A 67 9.51 -14.44 -9.39
C LYS A 67 9.07 -13.25 -10.23
N ALA A 68 8.12 -12.45 -9.73
CA ALA A 68 7.64 -11.25 -10.41
C ALA A 68 8.46 -10.00 -10.09
N ASP A 69 9.39 -10.08 -9.13
CA ASP A 69 10.06 -8.92 -8.53
C ASP A 69 9.02 -7.87 -8.09
N LEU A 70 8.10 -8.29 -7.22
CA LEU A 70 7.03 -7.46 -6.67
C LEU A 70 6.88 -7.69 -5.16
N PRO A 71 6.69 -6.63 -4.37
CA PRO A 71 6.25 -6.76 -2.97
C PRO A 71 4.75 -7.14 -2.88
N THR A 72 4.32 -7.49 -1.67
CA THR A 72 2.88 -7.56 -1.36
C THR A 72 2.24 -6.17 -1.50
N LEU A 73 0.92 -6.13 -1.74
CA LEU A 73 0.22 -4.84 -1.78
C LEU A 73 0.30 -4.14 -0.43
N LEU A 74 0.16 -4.90 0.66
CA LEU A 74 0.30 -4.33 2.00
C LEU A 74 1.65 -3.64 2.21
N ASN A 75 2.76 -4.31 1.88
CA ASN A 75 4.09 -3.73 2.05
C ASN A 75 4.30 -2.52 1.16
N SER A 76 3.79 -2.56 -0.08
CA SER A 76 3.82 -1.39 -0.98
C SER A 76 3.12 -0.19 -0.36
N ARG A 77 1.90 -0.39 0.19
CA ARG A 77 1.15 0.69 0.84
C ARG A 77 1.85 1.24 2.08
N LEU A 78 2.46 0.36 2.89
CA LEU A 78 3.23 0.79 4.06
C LEU A 78 4.44 1.62 3.65
N GLN A 79 5.15 1.20 2.60
CA GLN A 79 6.27 1.96 2.05
C GLN A 79 5.81 3.33 1.55
N ASP A 80 4.73 3.41 0.78
CA ASP A 80 4.19 4.67 0.27
C ASP A 80 3.71 5.60 1.39
N LEU A 81 3.13 5.05 2.46
CA LEU A 81 2.76 5.79 3.67
C LEU A 81 4.01 6.36 4.36
N CYS A 82 5.05 5.56 4.53
CA CYS A 82 6.33 6.01 5.09
C CYS A 82 6.97 7.11 4.22
N ILE A 83 6.94 6.96 2.89
CA ILE A 83 7.45 7.97 1.94
C ILE A 83 6.65 9.27 2.07
N LEU A 84 5.33 9.19 2.17
CA LEU A 84 4.48 10.37 2.37
C LEU A 84 4.85 11.09 3.68
N MET A 85 4.92 10.36 4.79
CA MET A 85 5.24 10.95 6.09
C MET A 85 6.65 11.55 6.13
N TYR A 86 7.61 10.92 5.46
CA TYR A 86 8.94 11.48 5.27
C TYR A 86 8.89 12.81 4.50
N LYS A 87 8.15 12.86 3.38
CA LYS A 87 7.96 14.09 2.61
C LYS A 87 7.27 15.19 3.41
N VAL A 88 6.28 14.84 4.23
CA VAL A 88 5.62 15.77 5.15
C VAL A 88 6.61 16.33 6.16
N LYS A 89 7.39 15.47 6.83
CA LYS A 89 8.40 15.86 7.83
C LYS A 89 9.43 16.85 7.28
N HIS A 90 9.87 16.63 6.04
CA HIS A 90 10.89 17.44 5.38
C HIS A 90 10.33 18.55 4.48
N LYS A 91 9.01 18.81 4.52
CA LYS A 91 8.34 19.85 3.71
C LYS A 91 8.59 19.71 2.20
N LEU A 92 8.70 18.46 1.72
CA LEU A 92 8.89 18.08 0.31
C LEU A 92 7.56 17.82 -0.43
N CYS A 93 6.43 17.93 0.27
CA CYS A 93 5.10 17.85 -0.32
C CYS A 93 4.46 19.26 -0.39
N PRO A 94 3.42 19.45 -1.22
CA PRO A 94 2.70 20.71 -1.26
C PRO A 94 2.20 21.16 0.11
N ALA A 95 2.20 22.48 0.33
CA ALA A 95 1.83 23.08 1.62
C ALA A 95 0.46 22.61 2.14
N TYR A 96 -0.51 22.39 1.25
CA TYR A 96 -1.84 21.91 1.64
C TYR A 96 -1.82 20.51 2.27
N ILE A 97 -0.87 19.65 1.90
CA ILE A 97 -0.70 18.32 2.50
C ILE A 97 0.10 18.43 3.79
N SER A 98 1.22 19.17 3.78
CA SER A 98 2.06 19.30 4.97
C SER A 98 1.28 19.93 6.13
N ASN A 99 0.44 20.92 5.85
CA ASN A 99 -0.34 21.65 6.85
C ASN A 99 -1.45 20.81 7.51
N ILE A 100 -1.78 19.64 6.97
CA ILE A 100 -2.69 18.69 7.62
C ILE A 100 -2.05 18.15 8.90
N PHE A 101 -0.73 17.96 8.89
CA PHE A 101 0.03 17.41 10.00
C PHE A 101 0.65 18.55 10.80
N LYS A 102 0.29 18.65 12.08
CA LYS A 102 0.81 19.69 12.96
C LYS A 102 2.04 19.17 13.69
N GLU A 103 3.09 19.99 13.72
CA GLU A 103 4.24 19.77 14.61
C GLU A 103 3.80 20.01 16.06
N PRO A 104 4.32 19.25 17.04
CA PRO A 104 3.93 19.44 18.43
C PRO A 104 4.54 20.73 19.01
N ASN A 105 3.70 21.51 19.68
CA ASN A 105 4.12 22.69 20.43
C ASN A 105 4.69 22.26 21.79
N SER A 106 5.94 21.77 21.81
CA SER A 106 6.66 21.42 23.03
C SER A 106 8.03 22.08 23.04
N ASN A 107 8.37 22.74 24.14
CA ASN A 107 9.72 23.29 24.37
C ASN A 107 10.77 22.20 24.68
N TYR A 108 10.33 20.96 24.85
CA TYR A 108 11.18 19.81 25.16
C TYR A 108 11.20 18.80 24.03
N ASN A 109 12.39 18.28 23.71
CA ASN A 109 12.60 17.20 22.76
C ASN A 109 12.15 15.85 23.35
N LEU A 110 10.92 15.45 23.05
CA LEU A 110 10.42 14.12 23.40
C LEU A 110 10.86 13.11 22.35
N ARG A 111 11.17 11.87 22.76
CA ARG A 111 11.72 10.80 21.88
C ARG A 111 10.77 10.34 20.74
N GLN A 112 9.59 10.94 20.60
CA GLN A 112 8.58 10.54 19.62
C GLN A 112 7.58 11.66 19.28
N ALA A 113 8.04 12.92 19.29
CA ALA A 113 7.21 14.10 19.05
C ALA A 113 7.48 14.72 17.67
N ASP A 114 7.48 13.93 16.60
CA ASP A 114 7.56 14.48 15.24
C ASP A 114 6.23 15.13 14.81
N PHE A 115 5.09 14.56 15.22
CA PHE A 115 3.76 15.03 14.85
C PHE A 115 2.79 15.00 16.04
N SER A 116 1.89 15.97 16.12
CA SER A 116 0.84 16.00 17.13
C SER A 116 -0.31 15.08 16.73
N ILE A 117 -0.74 14.21 17.65
CA ILE A 117 -1.91 13.35 17.48
C ILE A 117 -3.16 14.16 17.88
N PRO A 118 -4.21 14.25 17.04
CA PRO A 118 -5.42 14.96 17.40
C PRO A 118 -6.13 14.27 18.58
N ARG A 119 -6.82 15.08 19.40
CA ARG A 119 -7.62 14.56 20.50
C ARG A 119 -8.80 13.77 19.94
N TYR A 120 -9.02 12.58 20.48
CA TYR A 120 -10.16 11.73 20.16
C TYR A 120 -11.12 11.66 21.35
N GLU A 121 -12.43 11.63 21.08
CA GLU A 121 -13.44 11.54 22.14
C GLU A 121 -13.66 10.10 22.63
N THR A 122 -13.49 9.11 21.75
CA THR A 122 -13.67 7.69 22.09
C THR A 122 -12.47 6.84 21.67
N VAL A 123 -12.13 5.85 22.49
CA VAL A 123 -10.99 4.95 22.23
C VAL A 123 -11.28 4.00 21.07
N THR A 124 -12.51 3.48 20.97
CA THR A 124 -12.94 2.53 19.94
C THR A 124 -13.00 3.14 18.53
N TYR A 125 -13.57 4.34 18.38
CA TYR A 125 -13.74 4.98 17.06
C TYR A 125 -12.70 6.07 16.77
N GLY A 126 -11.92 6.48 17.75
CA GLY A 126 -10.84 7.46 17.59
C GLY A 126 -9.45 6.83 17.62
N LYS A 127 -9.02 6.31 18.77
CA LYS A 127 -7.67 5.75 18.89
C LYS A 127 -7.46 4.48 18.05
N HIS A 128 -8.45 3.58 18.04
CA HIS A 128 -8.36 2.27 17.39
C HIS A 128 -8.99 2.24 15.97
N SER A 129 -9.37 3.37 15.39
CA SER A 129 -9.88 3.44 14.02
C SER A 129 -8.76 3.48 12.98
N ILE A 130 -7.57 3.95 13.38
CA ILE A 130 -6.33 3.82 12.64
C ILE A 130 -5.72 2.47 13.05
N ARG A 131 -5.93 1.41 12.25
CA ARG A 131 -5.44 0.04 12.50
C ARG A 131 -4.30 -0.37 11.58
#